data_AF-A0A710DI61-F1
#
_entry.id   AF-A0A710DI61-F1
#
_cell.length_a   1.000
_cell.length_b   1.000
_cell.length_c   1.000
_cell.angle_alpha   90.00
_cell.angle_beta   90.00
_cell.angle_gamma   90.00
#
_symmetry.space_group_name_H-M   'P 1'
#
loop_
_entity.id
_entity.type
_entity.pdbx_description
1 polymer ?
#
loop_
_entity_poly.entity_id
_entity_poly.type
_entity_poly.pdbx_seq_one_letter_code
_entity_poly.pdbx_strand_id
1 'polypeptide(L)' 'ENGSDWRIIGHQVNYNPKNLDGIYFALGIGDSCKKKDCYGNDFLISESEWKTLPKLSPKGGFDIKKRLEIA' A
#
# COMPACT_ATOMS: atom_id res chain seq x y z
N GLU A 1 -10.69 3.21 -18.53
CA GLU A 1 -10.89 4.41 -17.71
C GLU A 1 -10.07 5.53 -18.33
N ASN A 2 -10.71 6.59 -18.81
CA ASN A 2 -10.03 7.82 -19.24
C ASN A 2 -10.21 8.84 -18.12
N GLY A 3 -9.14 9.22 -17.42
CA GLY A 3 -9.17 10.44 -16.59
C GLY A 3 -8.73 10.33 -15.12
N SER A 4 -7.85 9.40 -14.74
CA SER A 4 -7.08 9.58 -13.51
C SER A 4 -5.79 10.36 -13.82
N ASP A 5 -5.92 11.66 -14.02
CA ASP A 5 -4.76 12.53 -14.20
C ASP A 5 -4.13 12.81 -12.84
N TRP A 6 -2.89 12.36 -12.66
CA TRP A 6 -2.10 12.69 -11.49
C TRP A 6 -1.85 14.20 -11.47
N ARG A 7 -2.25 14.87 -10.39
CA ARG A 7 -2.01 16.30 -10.18
C ARG A 7 -1.13 16.51 -8.95
N ILE A 8 -0.12 17.37 -9.10
CA ILE A 8 0.67 17.85 -7.97
C ILE A 8 -0.18 18.91 -7.25
N ILE A 9 -0.64 18.62 -6.05
CA ILE A 9 -1.45 19.55 -5.22
C ILE A 9 -0.60 20.40 -4.25
N GLY A 10 0.71 20.14 -4.21
CA GLY A 10 1.67 20.88 -3.40
C GLY A 10 3.10 20.38 -3.66
N HIS A 11 4.07 21.27 -3.58
CA HIS A 11 5.50 20.96 -3.70
C HIS A 11 6.27 21.83 -2.71
N GLN A 12 7.12 21.20 -1.90
CA GLN A 12 7.98 21.89 -0.96
C GLN A 12 9.42 21.51 -1.20
N VAL A 13 10.21 22.48 -1.65
CA VAL A 13 11.64 22.32 -1.93
C VAL A 13 12.37 22.04 -0.61
N ASN A 14 13.27 21.05 -0.63
CA ASN A 14 14.07 20.63 0.52
C ASN A 14 13.26 20.20 1.75
N TYR A 15 12.01 19.76 1.57
CA TYR A 15 11.26 19.13 2.65
C TYR A 15 11.95 17.83 3.07
N ASN A 16 12.44 17.81 4.32
CA ASN A 16 12.95 16.59 4.94
C ASN A 16 11.93 16.10 5.98
N PRO A 17 11.19 15.01 5.70
CA PRO A 17 10.24 14.47 6.65
C PRO A 17 10.96 13.98 7.91
N LYS A 18 10.32 14.18 9.07
CA LYS A 18 10.82 13.73 10.38
C LYS A 18 9.89 12.65 10.94
N ASN A 19 10.43 11.78 11.80
CA ASN A 19 9.68 10.73 12.50
C ASN A 19 9.03 9.71 11.56
N LEU A 20 9.72 9.34 10.48
CA LEU A 20 9.27 8.28 9.57
C LEU A 20 9.74 6.89 9.97
N ASP A 21 10.57 6.79 11.01
CA ASP A 21 11.07 5.51 11.50
C ASP A 21 9.90 4.63 11.95
N GLY A 22 9.91 3.37 11.50
CA GLY A 22 8.84 2.42 11.78
C GLY A 22 7.61 2.53 10.85
N ILE A 23 7.58 3.48 9.90
CA ILE A 23 6.49 3.61 8.93
C ILE A 23 6.84 2.83 7.65
N TYR A 24 5.98 1.88 7.30
CA TYR A 24 6.15 1.04 6.12
C TYR A 24 4.83 0.84 5.37
N PHE A 25 4.93 0.74 4.05
CA PHE A 25 3.84 0.30 3.19
C PHE A 25 4.11 -1.13 2.73
N ALA A 26 3.18 -2.04 3.00
CA ALA A 26 3.29 -3.43 2.57
C ALA A 26 2.53 -3.68 1.27
N LEU A 27 3.18 -4.35 0.32
CA LEU A 27 2.66 -4.64 -1.02
C LEU A 27 3.12 -6.02 -1.50
N GLY A 28 2.55 -6.45 -2.63
CA GLY A 28 2.84 -7.75 -3.24
C GLY A 28 1.85 -8.84 -2.84
N ILE A 29 1.99 -10.00 -3.49
CA ILE A 29 1.15 -11.19 -3.31
C ILE A 29 2.06 -12.43 -3.32
N GLY A 30 1.77 -13.40 -2.46
CA GLY A 30 2.55 -14.65 -2.37
C GLY A 30 4.02 -14.39 -2.06
N ASP A 31 4.92 -14.95 -2.86
CA ASP A 31 6.38 -14.86 -2.67
C ASP A 31 6.96 -13.48 -3.02
N SER A 32 6.14 -12.55 -3.53
CA SER A 32 6.54 -11.18 -3.85
C SER A 32 6.23 -10.17 -2.75
N CYS A 33 5.75 -10.62 -1.58
CA CYS A 33 5.41 -9.76 -0.47
C CYS A 33 6.64 -8.99 0.06
N LYS A 34 6.49 -7.67 0.18
CA LYS A 34 7.53 -6.78 0.70
C LYS A 34 6.94 -5.58 1.42
N LYS A 35 7.72 -4.99 2.32
CA LYS A 35 7.51 -3.66 2.90
C LYS A 35 8.44 -2.67 2.21
N LYS A 36 7.95 -1.45 2.05
CA LYS A 36 8.73 -0.33 1.55
C LYS A 36 8.64 0.83 2.53
N ASP A 37 9.79 1.39 2.89
CA ASP A 37 9.82 2.61 3.69
C ASP A 37 9.59 3.86 2.82
N CYS A 38 9.48 5.02 3.46
CA CYS A 38 9.30 6.30 2.77
C CYS A 38 10.55 6.78 2.01
N TYR A 39 11.71 6.16 2.22
CA TYR A 39 12.97 6.47 1.54
C TYR A 39 13.19 5.61 0.29
N GLY A 40 12.34 4.60 0.09
CA GLY A 40 12.35 3.74 -1.07
C GLY A 40 13.06 2.41 -0.88
N ASN A 41 13.48 2.07 0.34
CA ASN A 41 14.12 0.79 0.65
C ASN A 41 13.06 -0.33 0.72
N ASP A 42 13.39 -1.47 0.10
CA ASP A 42 12.54 -2.65 0.05
C ASP A 42 13.00 -3.70 1.07
N PHE A 43 12.06 -4.29 1.79
CA PHE A 43 12.28 -5.35 2.78
C PHE A 43 11.36 -6.52 2.45
N LEU A 44 11.93 -7.69 2.15
CA LEU A 44 11.13 -8.88 1.90
C LEU A 44 10.41 -9.30 3.18
N ILE A 45 9.14 -9.66 3.06
CA ILE A 45 8.34 -10.19 4.16
C ILE A 45 7.62 -11.46 3.70
N SER A 46 7.31 -12.33 4.66
CA SER A 46 6.52 -13.52 4.36
C SER A 46 5.07 -13.15 4.02
N GLU A 47 4.40 -14.02 3.26
CA GLU A 47 2.97 -13.85 2.98
C GLU A 47 2.12 -13.92 4.27
N SER A 48 2.53 -14.74 5.24
CA SER A 48 1.87 -14.85 6.55
C SER A 48 1.96 -13.53 7.32
N GLU A 49 3.13 -12.91 7.37
CA GLU A 49 3.30 -11.58 7.94
C GLU A 49 2.44 -10.55 7.19
N TRP A 50 2.48 -10.53 5.85
CA TRP A 50 1.69 -9.62 5.03
C TRP A 50 0.18 -9.73 5.30
N LYS A 51 -0.34 -10.94 5.57
CA LYS A 51 -1.74 -11.18 5.91
C LYS A 51 -2.15 -10.56 7.26
N THR A 52 -1.23 -10.39 8.20
CA THR A 52 -1.51 -9.77 9.51
C THR A 52 -1.57 -8.25 9.46
N LEU A 53 -0.99 -7.63 8.41
CA LEU A 53 -0.93 -6.17 8.28
C LEU A 53 -2.29 -5.57 7.85
N PRO A 54 -2.63 -4.37 8.36
CA PRO A 54 -3.86 -3.69 7.99
C PRO A 54 -3.90 -3.40 6.48
N LYS A 55 -5.03 -3.74 5.84
CA LYS A 55 -5.24 -3.47 4.41
C LYS A 55 -5.70 -2.03 4.24
N LEU A 56 -4.81 -1.21 3.66
CA LEU A 56 -5.09 0.20 3.36
C LEU A 56 -5.76 0.39 2.00
N SER A 57 -5.75 -0.63 1.13
CA SER A 57 -6.49 -0.58 -0.13
C SER A 57 -8.00 -0.61 0.17
N PRO A 58 -8.79 0.33 -0.38
CA PRO A 58 -10.23 0.23 -0.28
C PRO A 58 -10.71 -1.09 -0.88
N LYS A 59 -11.78 -1.65 -0.31
CA LYS A 59 -12.41 -2.86 -0.85
C LYS A 59 -12.85 -2.58 -2.29
N GLY A 60 -12.28 -3.34 -3.22
CA GLY A 60 -12.56 -3.19 -4.64
C GLY A 60 -13.80 -3.96 -5.06
N GLY A 61 -14.11 -3.89 -6.35
CA GLY A 61 -15.24 -4.64 -6.92
C GLY A 61 -15.16 -6.15 -6.66
N PHE A 62 -13.96 -6.72 -6.61
CA PHE A 62 -13.74 -8.13 -6.23
C PHE A 62 -14.21 -8.42 -4.80
N ASP A 63 -13.80 -7.60 -3.83
CA ASP A 63 -14.17 -7.77 -2.42
C ASP A 63 -15.68 -7.61 -2.20
N ILE A 64 -16.30 -6.69 -2.94
CA ILE A 64 -17.75 -6.46 -2.90
C ILE A 64 -18.51 -7.65 -3.50
N LYS A 65 -18.10 -8.12 -4.68
CA LYS A 65 -18.73 -9.30 -5.33
C LYS A 65 -18.61 -10.56 -4.48
N LYS A 66 -17.42 -10.82 -3.92
CA LYS A 66 -17.19 -11.96 -3.03
C LYS A 66 -18.07 -11.90 -1.77
N ARG A 67 -18.37 -10.71 -1.26
CA ARG A 67 -19.31 -10.51 -0.13
C ARG A 67 -20.78 -10.72 -0.53
N LEU A 68 -21.13 -10.41 -1.77
CA LEU A 68 -22.49 -10.57 -2.30
C LEU A 68 -22.78 -12.00 -2.74
N GLU A 69 -21.74 -12.79 -3.08
CA GLU A 69 -21.93 -14.15 -3.59
C GLU A 69 -22.31 -15.19 -2.53
N ILE A 70 -22.22 -14.91 -1.22
CA ILE A 70 -22.79 -15.78 -0.16
C ILE A 70 -23.15 -14.96 1.10
N ALA A 71 -24.46 -14.87 1.37
CA ALA A 71 -25.05 -15.11 2.69
C ALA A 71 -26.20 -16.10 2.49
#